data_AF-A0A9D6RWK2-F1
#
_entry.id   AF-A0A9D6RWK2-F1
#
_cell.length_a   1.000
_cell.length_b   1.000
_cell.length_c   1.000
_cell.angle_alpha   90.00
_cell.angle_beta   90.00
_cell.angle_gamma   90.00
#
_symmetry.space_group_name_H-M   'P 1'
#
loop_
_entity.id
_entity.type
_entity.pdbx_description
1 polymer ?
#
loop_
_entity_poly.entity_id
_entity_poly.type
_entity_poly.pdbx_seq_one_letter_code
_entity_poly.pdbx_strand_id
1 'polypeptide(L)'
;MFQMMIESIKLDSLTMLLRVQPVAQAQPVSVFETTPQQEVHPEVSGSIAERMAAVLSPQESSGLGVQGSGQMPPAPNPQPRATAQRAGPKVGRNDPCPCGSGKKYKKCHGQ
;
A
#
# COMPACT_ATOMS: atom_id res chain seq x y z
N MET A 1 28.92 50.49 -36.07
CA MET A 1 28.34 49.20 -36.50
C MET A 1 28.58 48.09 -35.48
N PHE A 2 29.82 47.83 -35.05
CA PHE A 2 30.13 46.78 -34.06
C PHE A 2 29.45 46.96 -32.69
N GLN A 3 29.33 48.20 -32.21
CA GLN A 3 28.67 48.49 -30.92
C GLN A 3 27.18 48.06 -30.91
N MET A 4 26.46 48.28 -32.02
CA MET A 4 25.06 47.86 -32.18
C MET A 4 24.92 46.34 -32.17
N MET A 5 25.91 45.62 -32.71
CA MET A 5 25.96 44.15 -32.69
C MET A 5 26.21 43.62 -31.27
N ILE A 6 27.09 44.26 -30.50
CA ILE A 6 27.31 43.87 -29.10
C ILE A 6 26.05 44.12 -28.27
N GLU A 7 25.36 45.23 -28.49
CA GLU A 7 24.10 45.51 -27.80
C GLU A 7 23.01 44.49 -28.14
N SER A 8 22.89 44.06 -29.41
CA SER A 8 21.93 43.01 -29.78
C SER A 8 22.26 41.66 -29.14
N ILE A 9 23.54 41.26 -29.10
CA ILE A 9 23.97 40.01 -28.44
C ILE A 9 23.68 40.05 -26.94
N LYS A 10 23.87 41.21 -26.29
CA LYS A 10 23.55 41.39 -24.86
C LYS A 10 22.04 41.26 -24.62
N LEU A 11 21.20 41.87 -25.46
CA LEU A 11 19.75 41.73 -25.31
C LEU A 11 19.26 40.28 -25.55
N ASP A 12 19.82 39.59 -26.53
CA ASP A 12 19.43 38.20 -26.85
C ASP A 12 19.83 37.23 -25.74
N SER A 13 21.04 37.38 -25.20
CA SER A 13 21.52 36.56 -24.08
C SER A 13 20.72 36.82 -22.80
N LEU A 14 20.39 38.07 -22.49
CA LEU A 14 19.48 38.39 -21.39
C LEU A 14 18.11 37.77 -21.61
N THR A 15 17.55 37.88 -22.81
CA THR A 15 16.24 37.31 -23.12
C THR A 15 16.22 35.79 -22.97
N MET A 16 17.27 35.10 -23.41
CA MET A 16 17.41 33.65 -23.22
C MET A 16 17.49 33.27 -21.74
N LEU A 17 18.34 33.96 -20.96
CA LEU A 17 18.52 33.65 -19.54
C LEU A 17 17.26 33.94 -18.72
N LEU A 18 16.56 35.04 -18.99
CA LEU A 18 15.34 35.41 -18.26
C LEU A 18 14.10 34.60 -18.69
N ARG A 19 14.10 33.98 -19.86
CA ARG A 19 13.00 33.09 -20.31
C ARG A 19 13.17 31.64 -19.92
N VAL A 20 14.35 31.23 -19.42
CA VAL A 20 14.54 29.89 -18.85
C VAL A 20 13.74 29.80 -17.56
N GLN A 21 12.57 29.16 -17.66
CA GLN A 21 11.90 28.65 -16.48
C GLN A 21 12.69 27.42 -16.03
N PRO A 22 13.25 27.41 -14.80
CA PRO A 22 13.83 26.19 -14.28
C PRO A 22 12.73 25.14 -14.26
N VAL A 23 12.92 24.06 -15.01
CA VAL A 23 12.10 22.86 -14.86
C VAL A 23 12.42 22.34 -13.47
N ALA A 24 11.59 22.71 -12.49
CA ALA A 24 11.60 22.07 -11.19
C ALA A 24 11.44 20.58 -11.48
N GLN A 25 12.51 19.82 -11.28
CA GLN A 25 12.46 18.37 -11.39
C GLN A 25 11.33 17.95 -10.48
N ALA A 26 10.30 17.34 -11.07
CA ALA A 26 9.19 16.79 -10.32
C ALA A 26 9.80 15.77 -9.36
N GLN A 27 9.95 16.17 -8.10
CA GLN A 27 10.16 15.23 -7.01
C GLN A 27 9.06 14.18 -7.20
N PRO A 28 9.40 12.88 -7.35
CA PRO A 28 8.36 11.87 -7.36
C PRO A 28 7.66 12.02 -6.02
N VAL A 29 6.40 12.48 -6.04
CA VAL A 29 5.55 12.52 -4.87
C VAL A 29 5.51 11.07 -4.41
N SER A 30 6.26 10.76 -3.36
CA SER A 30 6.21 9.45 -2.74
C SER A 30 4.77 9.32 -2.29
N VAL A 31 4.04 8.40 -2.92
CA VAL A 31 2.66 8.02 -2.59
C VAL A 31 2.55 7.48 -1.14
N PHE A 32 3.65 7.50 -0.39
CA PHE A 32 3.80 7.02 0.96
C PHE A 32 3.68 8.11 2.04
N GLU A 33 3.55 9.38 1.68
CA GLU A 33 3.43 10.45 2.67
C GLU A 33 2.13 11.24 2.48
N THR A 34 1.02 10.65 2.96
CA THR A 34 -0.10 11.33 3.63
C THR A 34 -1.22 10.30 3.92
N THR A 35 -1.07 9.59 5.03
CA THR A 35 -2.23 9.26 5.85
C THR A 35 -1.77 9.19 7.30
N PRO A 36 -1.93 10.26 8.10
CA PRO A 36 -1.98 10.06 9.54
C PRO A 36 -3.26 9.26 9.80
N GLN A 37 -3.14 7.94 9.98
CA GLN A 37 -4.22 7.14 10.55
C GLN A 37 -4.34 7.50 12.03
N GLN A 38 -5.03 8.60 12.30
CA GLN A 38 -5.61 8.88 13.61
C GLN A 38 -7.13 8.82 13.45
N GLU A 39 -7.67 7.62 13.25
CA GLU A 39 -9.10 7.37 13.37
C GLU A 39 -9.45 7.26 14.87
N VAL A 40 -9.68 8.41 15.52
CA VAL A 40 -10.35 8.41 16.83
C VAL A 40 -11.85 8.40 16.56
N HIS A 41 -12.47 7.23 16.71
CA HIS A 41 -13.93 7.14 16.77
C HIS A 41 -14.42 7.97 17.98
N PRO A 42 -15.28 9.00 17.78
CA PRO A 42 -15.67 9.93 18.85
C PRO A 42 -16.62 9.35 19.91
N GLU A 43 -17.11 8.13 19.73
CA GLU A 43 -18.14 7.53 20.62
C GLU A 43 -17.57 6.50 21.63
N VAL A 44 -16.24 6.29 21.69
CA VAL A 44 -15.59 5.36 22.65
C VAL A 44 -14.55 6.07 23.51
N SER A 45 -14.79 7.33 23.88
CA SER A 45 -13.93 8.07 24.83
C SER A 45 -14.53 8.25 26.23
N GLY A 46 -15.72 7.71 26.49
CA GLY A 46 -16.26 7.59 27.84
C GLY A 46 -16.43 6.12 28.21
N SER A 47 -15.83 5.70 29.33
CA SER A 47 -16.18 4.48 30.11
C SER A 47 -15.44 3.15 29.91
N ILE A 48 -14.37 2.99 29.13
CA ILE A 48 -13.55 1.75 29.28
C ILE A 48 -12.72 1.83 30.57
N ALA A 49 -12.10 2.97 30.86
CA ALA A 49 -11.38 3.20 32.12
C ALA A 49 -12.31 3.11 33.34
N GLU A 50 -13.51 3.69 33.25
CA GLU A 50 -14.52 3.66 34.33
C GLU A 50 -15.08 2.24 34.56
N ARG A 51 -15.23 1.44 33.50
CA ARG A 51 -15.71 0.04 33.58
C ARG A 51 -14.64 -0.91 34.13
N MET A 52 -13.36 -0.63 33.93
CA MET A 52 -12.26 -1.44 34.47
C MET A 52 -12.03 -1.20 35.97
N ALA A 53 -12.37 -0.03 36.50
CA ALA A 53 -12.29 0.25 37.94
C ALA A 53 -13.33 -0.51 38.78
N ALA A 54 -14.48 -0.87 38.20
CA ALA A 54 -15.54 -1.62 38.88
C ALA A 54 -15.30 -3.14 38.96
N VAL A 55 -14.29 -3.68 38.25
CA VAL A 55 -13.97 -5.13 38.19
C VAL A 55 -13.03 -5.60 39.31
N LEU A 56 -12.60 -4.71 40.22
CA LEU A 56 -11.66 -5.02 41.32
C LEU A 56 -12.32 -5.22 42.70
N SER A 57 -13.64 -5.25 42.81
CA SER A 57 -14.34 -5.58 44.06
C SER A 57 -14.74 -7.07 44.08
N PRO A 58 -14.22 -7.89 45.00
CA PRO A 58 -14.67 -9.27 45.16
C PRO A 58 -16.03 -9.29 45.86
N GLN A 59 -17.08 -9.68 45.15
CA GLN A 59 -18.29 -10.21 45.78
C GLN A 59 -18.67 -11.53 45.13
N GLU A 60 -18.80 -12.53 46.00
CA GLU A 60 -19.02 -13.94 45.75
C GLU A 60 -20.29 -14.21 44.93
N SER A 61 -20.22 -15.11 43.95
CA SER A 61 -21.09 -16.30 43.88
C SER A 61 -21.10 -16.95 42.49
N SER A 62 -20.75 -18.24 42.50
CA SER A 62 -21.41 -19.33 41.77
C SER A 62 -21.60 -19.21 40.25
N GLY A 63 -20.88 -20.05 39.50
CA GLY A 63 -21.28 -20.42 38.14
C GLY A 63 -20.31 -21.35 37.45
N LEU A 64 -20.57 -22.66 37.56
CA LEU A 64 -20.08 -23.78 36.73
C LEU A 64 -19.71 -23.33 35.29
N GLY A 65 -18.56 -23.65 34.71
CA GLY A 65 -17.92 -24.95 34.60
C GLY A 65 -17.74 -25.26 33.10
N VAL A 66 -16.55 -25.71 32.71
CA VAL A 66 -16.24 -26.71 31.66
C VAL A 66 -14.77 -26.54 31.27
N GLN A 67 -13.98 -27.48 31.77
CA GLN A 67 -12.60 -27.72 31.38
C GLN A 67 -12.63 -28.49 30.05
N GLY A 68 -11.82 -28.05 29.08
CA GLY A 68 -11.65 -28.71 27.80
C GLY A 68 -10.19 -28.69 27.37
N SER A 69 -9.36 -29.50 28.03
CA SER A 69 -7.95 -29.72 27.69
C SER A 69 -7.84 -30.58 26.43
N GLY A 70 -7.59 -29.95 25.28
CA GLY A 70 -7.25 -30.65 24.04
C GLY A 70 -5.75 -30.64 23.79
N GLN A 71 -5.06 -31.74 24.12
CA GLN A 71 -3.68 -31.99 23.67
C GLN A 71 -3.62 -32.03 22.14
N MET A 72 -2.68 -31.28 21.55
CA MET A 72 -2.37 -31.31 20.12
C MET A 72 -1.20 -32.28 19.87
N PRO A 73 -1.28 -33.23 18.93
CA PRO A 73 -0.17 -34.11 18.59
C PRO A 73 0.88 -33.38 17.70
N PRO A 74 2.17 -33.80 17.74
CA PRO A 74 3.24 -33.16 16.99
C PRO A 74 3.11 -33.37 15.47
N ALA A 75 3.36 -32.29 14.72
CA ALA A 75 3.30 -32.23 13.27
C ALA A 75 4.35 -33.14 12.57
N PRO A 76 4.04 -33.72 11.39
CA PRO A 76 4.99 -34.51 10.64
C PRO A 76 6.00 -33.62 9.88
N ASN A 77 7.22 -34.12 9.80
CA ASN A 77 8.43 -33.56 9.18
C ASN A 77 8.19 -33.01 7.74
N PRO A 78 8.62 -31.78 7.40
CA PRO A 78 8.41 -31.23 6.06
C PRO A 78 9.37 -31.88 5.06
N GLN A 79 8.85 -32.75 4.20
CA GLN A 79 9.58 -33.14 2.99
C GLN A 79 9.46 -32.03 1.93
N PRO A 80 10.54 -31.71 1.19
CA PRO A 80 10.50 -30.72 0.12
C PRO A 80 9.63 -31.25 -1.02
N ARG A 81 8.38 -30.81 -1.09
CA ARG A 81 7.56 -31.00 -2.30
C ARG A 81 8.19 -30.18 -3.42
N ALA A 82 8.81 -30.87 -4.38
CA ALA A 82 9.23 -30.26 -5.63
C ALA A 82 8.01 -29.59 -6.28
N THR A 83 8.05 -28.26 -6.37
CA THR A 83 6.99 -27.49 -7.00
C THR A 83 7.07 -27.75 -8.50
N ALA A 84 6.05 -28.41 -9.06
CA ALA A 84 5.97 -28.64 -10.49
C ALA A 84 5.95 -27.27 -11.20
N GLN A 85 7.07 -26.91 -11.83
CA GLN A 85 7.14 -25.72 -12.66
C GLN A 85 6.27 -25.95 -13.89
N ARG A 86 5.22 -25.14 -14.04
CA ARG A 86 4.36 -25.20 -15.23
C ARG A 86 5.22 -24.86 -16.45
N ALA A 87 5.32 -25.78 -17.40
CA ALA A 87 6.15 -25.66 -18.60
C ALA A 87 5.56 -24.72 -19.68
N GLY A 88 4.61 -23.85 -19.31
CA GLY A 88 3.91 -22.96 -20.24
C GLY A 88 4.15 -21.49 -19.90
N PRO A 89 4.01 -20.58 -20.89
CA PRO A 89 4.14 -19.14 -20.65
C PRO A 89 3.11 -18.68 -19.61
N LYS A 90 3.58 -17.94 -18.61
CA LYS A 90 2.72 -17.35 -17.58
C LYS A 90 1.96 -16.18 -18.19
N VAL A 91 0.68 -16.39 -18.53
CA VAL A 91 -0.20 -15.31 -19.00
C VAL A 91 -0.49 -14.37 -17.82
N GLY A 92 -0.13 -13.09 -17.97
CA GLY A 92 -0.39 -12.07 -16.97
C GLY A 92 -1.88 -11.74 -16.89
N ARG A 93 -2.35 -11.34 -15.69
CA ARG A 93 -3.77 -11.03 -15.45
C ARG A 93 -4.35 -9.94 -16.38
N ASN A 94 -3.50 -9.04 -16.90
CA ASN A 94 -3.90 -7.95 -17.80
C ASN A 94 -3.62 -8.22 -19.29
N ASP A 95 -2.94 -9.31 -19.65
CA ASP A 95 -2.57 -9.64 -21.03
C ASP A 95 -3.79 -9.97 -21.90
N PRO A 96 -3.70 -9.88 -23.24
CA PRO A 96 -4.74 -10.36 -24.12
C PRO A 96 -5.06 -11.82 -23.82
N CYS A 97 -6.35 -12.13 -23.71
CA CYS A 97 -6.78 -13.46 -23.35
C CYS A 97 -6.47 -14.46 -24.48
N PRO A 98 -5.85 -15.62 -24.20
CA PRO A 98 -5.42 -16.58 -25.23
C PRO A 98 -6.59 -17.24 -25.98
N CYS A 99 -7.83 -16.99 -25.59
CA CYS A 99 -9.03 -17.41 -26.33
C CYS A 99 -9.33 -16.56 -27.58
N GLY A 100 -8.50 -15.55 -27.89
CA GLY A 100 -8.68 -14.72 -29.09
C GLY A 100 -9.82 -13.68 -29.00
N SER A 101 -10.43 -13.51 -27.83
CA SER A 101 -11.55 -12.57 -27.63
C SER A 101 -11.17 -11.09 -27.67
N GLY A 102 -9.88 -10.76 -27.73
CA GLY A 102 -9.36 -9.39 -27.65
C GLY A 102 -9.52 -8.72 -26.28
N LYS A 103 -10.16 -9.38 -25.30
CA LYS A 103 -10.34 -8.88 -23.93
C LYS A 103 -9.12 -9.21 -23.07
N LYS A 104 -8.83 -8.38 -22.06
CA LYS A 104 -7.79 -8.70 -21.05
C LYS A 104 -8.15 -9.99 -20.30
N TYR A 105 -7.16 -10.81 -19.95
CA TYR A 105 -7.34 -12.12 -19.30
C TYR A 105 -8.29 -12.05 -18.10
N LYS A 106 -8.11 -11.06 -17.21
CA LYS A 106 -8.99 -10.84 -16.04
C LYS A 106 -10.46 -10.57 -16.34
N LYS A 107 -10.77 -10.10 -17.55
CA LYS A 107 -12.14 -9.79 -17.99
C LYS A 107 -12.75 -10.91 -18.83
N CYS A 108 -12.05 -12.04 -18.97
CA CYS A 108 -12.47 -13.16 -19.79
C CYS A 108 -12.35 -14.48 -19.03
N HIS A 109 -11.15 -15.07 -18.95
CA HIS A 109 -10.93 -16.36 -18.28
C HIS A 109 -10.27 -16.24 -16.90
N GLY A 110 -9.92 -15.02 -16.47
CA GLY A 110 -9.26 -14.73 -15.20
C GLY A 110 -10.17 -14.07 -14.17
N GLN A 111 -11.39 -14.60 -13.99
CA GLN A 111 -12.26 -14.18 -12.87
C GLN A 111 -11.50 -14.28 -11.54
#